data_AF-N6VQX5-F1
#
_entry.id   AF-N6VQX5-F1
#
_cell.length_a   1.000
_cell.length_b   1.000
_cell.length_c   1.000
_cell.angle_alpha   90.00
_cell.angle_beta   90.00
_cell.angle_gamma   90.00
#
_symmetry.space_group_name_H-M   'P 1'
#
loop_
_entity.id
_entity.type
_entity.pdbx_description
1 polymer ?
#
loop_
_entity_poly.entity_id
_entity_poly.type
_entity_poly.pdbx_seq_one_letter_code
_entity_poly.pdbx_strand_id
1 'polypeptide(L)'
;MIIKRILSAAAFVIFTVFLVAFILVNRQMVALTLVPFWIKSESFTYHAPFFIWLFLFFGFGLLLGSFIYWIAYHKCKKALKKATMSSRN
;
A
#
# COMPACT_ATOMS: atom_id res chain seq x y z
N MET A 1 20.11 12.58 -17.89
CA MET A 1 19.41 11.32 -17.53
C MET A 1 20.16 10.50 -16.49
N ILE A 2 21.49 10.29 -16.61
CA ILE A 2 22.31 9.55 -15.64
C ILE A 2 22.25 10.13 -14.22
N ILE A 3 22.38 11.46 -14.05
CA ILE A 3 22.40 12.12 -12.73
C ILE A 3 21.10 11.85 -11.94
N LYS A 4 19.94 11.93 -12.60
CA LYS A 4 18.64 11.62 -11.96
C LYS A 4 18.57 10.16 -11.50
N ARG A 5 19.13 9.24 -12.29
CA ARG A 5 19.18 7.82 -11.95
C ARG A 5 20.13 7.54 -10.78
N ILE A 6 21.29 8.20 -10.75
CA ILE A 6 22.24 8.10 -9.63
C ILE A 6 21.62 8.67 -8.36
N LEU A 7 20.97 9.84 -8.44
CA LEU A 7 20.32 10.45 -7.28
C LEU A 7 19.17 9.58 -6.76
N SER A 8 18.36 9.03 -7.66
CA SER A 8 17.30 8.09 -7.31
C SER A 8 17.85 6.81 -6.67
N ALA A 9 18.91 6.23 -7.23
CA ALA A 9 19.55 5.04 -6.66
C ALA A 9 20.16 5.33 -5.28
N ALA A 10 20.84 6.47 -5.12
CA ALA A 10 21.41 6.88 -3.83
C ALA A 10 20.31 7.06 -2.77
N ALA A 11 19.21 7.74 -3.11
CA ALA A 11 18.05 7.87 -2.23
C ALA A 11 17.46 6.50 -1.86
N PHE A 12 17.37 5.58 -2.82
CA PHE A 12 16.87 4.23 -2.59
C PHE A 12 17.79 3.40 -1.69
N VAL A 13 19.11 3.53 -1.86
CA VAL A 13 20.10 2.86 -1.00
C VAL A 13 19.98 3.37 0.44
N ILE A 14 19.94 4.69 0.63
CA ILE A 14 19.79 5.31 1.95
C ILE A 14 18.49 4.83 2.60
N PHE A 15 17.37 4.92 1.89
CA PHE A 15 16.07 4.44 2.35
C PHE A 15 16.12 2.97 2.75
N THR A 16 16.77 2.12 1.95
CA THR A 16 16.92 0.68 2.23
C THR A 16 17.72 0.44 3.51
N VAL A 17 18.84 1.14 3.70
CA VAL A 17 19.66 1.00 4.91
C VAL A 17 18.87 1.41 6.16
N PHE A 18 18.15 2.53 6.09
CA PHE A 18 17.25 2.96 7.18
C PHE A 18 16.20 1.90 7.50
N LEU A 19 15.59 1.31 6.46
CA LEU A 19 14.56 0.29 6.61
C LEU A 19 15.12 -0.96 7.30
N VAL A 20 16.30 -1.42 6.90
CA VAL A 20 16.99 -2.56 7.53
C VAL A 20 17.31 -2.24 8.99
N ALA A 21 17.93 -1.09 9.28
CA ALA A 21 18.25 -0.68 10.65
C ALA A 21 17.00 -0.59 11.53
N PHE A 22 15.91 -0.04 10.99
CA PHE A 22 14.61 0.01 11.66
C PHE A 22 14.10 -1.40 12.01
N ILE A 23 14.16 -2.34 11.07
CA ILE A 23 13.75 -3.74 11.32
C ILE A 23 14.63 -4.38 12.41
N LEU A 24 15.94 -4.14 12.37
CA LEU A 24 16.88 -4.74 13.32
C LEU A 24 16.63 -4.26 14.76
N VAL A 25 16.35 -2.97 14.93
CA VAL A 25 16.07 -2.36 16.25
C VAL A 25 14.67 -2.73 16.74
N ASN A 26 13.69 -2.81 15.84
CA ASN A 26 12.28 -3.01 16.18
C ASN A 26 11.84 -4.48 16.00
N ARG A 27 12.58 -5.41 16.60
CA ARG A 27 12.25 -6.85 16.62
C ARG A 27 11.26 -7.24 17.73
N GLN A 28 10.87 -6.29 18.57
CA GLN A 28 9.93 -6.54 19.66
C GLN A 28 8.59 -7.02 19.12
N MET A 29 8.05 -8.09 19.72
CA MET A 29 6.73 -8.60 19.39
C MET A 29 5.65 -7.62 19.82
N VAL A 30 4.82 -7.19 18.89
CA VAL A 30 3.67 -6.31 19.13
C VAL A 30 2.39 -7.08 18.79
N ALA A 31 1.46 -7.09 19.73
CA ALA A 31 0.15 -7.66 19.53
C ALA A 31 -0.68 -6.75 18.64
N LEU A 32 -1.20 -7.28 17.53
CA LEU A 32 -2.30 -6.67 16.81
C LEU A 32 -3.58 -7.43 17.15
N THR A 33 -4.49 -6.73 17.81
CA THR A 33 -5.83 -7.25 18.10
C THR A 33 -6.81 -6.60 17.16
N LEU A 34 -7.32 -7.38 16.21
CA LEU A 34 -8.40 -6.94 15.32
C LEU A 34 -9.72 -7.28 15.99
N VAL A 35 -10.54 -6.25 16.24
CA VAL A 35 -11.89 -6.48 16.75
C VAL A 35 -12.93 -5.96 15.77
N PRO A 36 -13.33 -6.80 14.80
CA PRO A 36 -14.14 -6.33 13.68
C PRO A 36 -15.58 -6.04 14.08
N PHE A 37 -16.19 -6.85 14.97
CA PHE A 37 -17.59 -6.67 15.40
C PHE A 37 -17.79 -7.25 16.82
N TRP A 38 -17.93 -6.41 17.84
CA TRP A 38 -18.14 -6.86 19.23
C TRP A 38 -19.60 -7.20 19.49
N ILE A 39 -19.95 -8.49 19.56
CA ILE A 39 -21.14 -8.95 20.31
C ILE A 39 -20.82 -10.19 21.16
N LYS A 40 -20.06 -11.21 20.67
CA LYS A 40 -19.60 -12.38 21.46
C LYS A 40 -18.42 -13.16 20.81
N SER A 41 -17.41 -12.51 20.24
CA SER A 41 -16.35 -13.21 19.50
C SER A 41 -14.98 -13.10 20.18
N GLU A 42 -14.24 -14.21 20.12
CA GLU A 42 -12.81 -14.27 20.46
C GLU A 42 -12.06 -13.22 19.63
N SER A 43 -11.26 -12.40 20.31
CA SER A 43 -10.48 -11.36 19.65
C SER A 43 -9.34 -12.00 18.86
N PHE A 44 -9.24 -11.69 17.57
CA PHE A 44 -8.14 -12.16 16.74
C PHE A 44 -6.88 -11.36 17.12
N THR A 45 -6.13 -11.90 18.06
CA THR A 45 -4.87 -11.32 18.54
C THR A 45 -3.71 -12.12 17.96
N TYR A 46 -2.90 -11.46 17.13
CA TYR A 46 -1.70 -12.05 16.58
C TYR A 46 -0.47 -11.25 17.01
N HIS A 47 0.61 -11.94 17.34
CA HIS A 47 1.86 -11.31 17.77
C HIS A 47 2.88 -11.40 16.65
N ALA A 48 3.36 -10.23 16.21
CA ALA A 48 4.40 -10.13 15.21
C ALA A 48 5.27 -8.90 15.50
N PRO A 49 6.54 -8.89 15.06
CA PRO A 49 7.34 -7.67 15.10
C PRO A 49 6.65 -6.49 14.42
N PHE A 50 6.80 -5.29 15.00
CA PHE A 50 6.08 -4.08 14.55
C PHE A 50 6.24 -3.77 13.05
N PHE A 51 7.44 -3.99 12.50
CA PHE A 51 7.70 -3.74 11.09
C PHE A 51 6.80 -4.58 10.16
N ILE A 52 6.43 -5.79 10.56
CA ILE A 52 5.54 -6.66 9.77
C ILE A 52 4.18 -6.00 9.61
N TRP A 53 3.62 -5.46 10.69
CA TRP A 53 2.36 -4.73 10.65
C TRP A 53 2.45 -3.49 9.77
N LEU A 54 3.52 -2.70 9.90
CA LEU A 54 3.76 -1.53 9.05
C LEU A 54 3.77 -1.90 7.56
N PHE A 55 4.52 -2.93 7.15
CA PHE A 55 4.55 -3.35 5.75
C PHE A 55 3.22 -3.91 5.27
N LEU A 56 2.51 -4.66 6.13
CA LEU A 56 1.21 -5.24 5.77
C LEU A 56 0.19 -4.13 5.50
N PHE A 57 0.04 -3.17 6.42
CA PHE A 57 -0.89 -2.05 6.25
C PHE A 57 -0.48 -1.10 5.13
N PHE A 58 0.82 -0.80 5.00
CA PHE A 58 1.32 0.03 3.92
C PHE A 58 1.11 -0.62 2.55
N GLY A 59 1.47 -1.89 2.41
CA GLY A 59 1.26 -2.68 1.20
C GLY A 59 -0.22 -2.79 0.86
N PHE A 60 -1.07 -3.05 1.86
CA PHE A 60 -2.52 -3.08 1.69
C PHE A 60 -3.06 -1.73 1.18
N GLY A 61 -2.63 -0.62 1.78
CA GLY A 61 -3.01 0.73 1.34
C GLY A 61 -2.61 1.03 -0.10
N LEU A 62 -1.39 0.62 -0.50
CA LEU A 62 -0.90 0.79 -1.87
C LEU A 62 -1.73 -0.02 -2.88
N LEU A 63 -2.04 -1.27 -2.55
CA LEU A 63 -2.89 -2.14 -3.36
C LEU A 63 -4.30 -1.57 -3.50
N LEU A 64 -4.90 -1.11 -2.39
CA LEU A 64 -6.22 -0.52 -2.39
C LEU A 64 -6.27 0.77 -3.21
N GLY A 65 -5.27 1.64 -3.06
CA GLY A 65 -5.14 2.86 -3.86
C GLY A 65 -5.03 2.57 -5.35
N SER A 66 -4.20 1.61 -5.74
CA SER A 66 -4.07 1.16 -7.13
C SER A 66 -5.37 0.57 -7.66
N PHE A 67 -6.09 -0.21 -6.84
CA PHE A 67 -7.36 -0.83 -7.22
C PHE A 67 -8.46 0.21 -7.46
N ILE A 68 -8.57 1.20 -6.57
CA ILE A 68 -9.52 2.31 -6.72
C ILE A 68 -9.23 3.09 -8.00
N TYR A 69 -7.95 3.41 -8.26
CA TYR A 69 -7.55 4.12 -9.48
C TYR A 69 -7.87 3.32 -10.74
N TRP A 70 -7.64 2.00 -10.73
CA TRP A 70 -7.96 1.12 -11.85
C TRP A 70 -9.46 1.10 -12.16
N ILE A 71 -10.32 1.00 -11.15
CA ILE A 71 -11.78 1.06 -11.31
C ILE A 71 -12.21 2.42 -11.89
N ALA A 72 -11.69 3.51 -11.35
CA ALA A 72 -12.00 4.87 -11.83
C ALA A 72 -11.58 5.05 -13.30
N TYR A 73 -10.37 4.60 -13.65
CA TYR A 73 -9.85 4.63 -15.02
C TYR A 73 -10.74 3.84 -15.99
N HIS A 74 -11.19 2.65 -15.61
CA HIS A 74 -12.11 1.85 -16.42
C HIS A 74 -13.47 2.52 -16.64
N LYS A 75 -14.01 3.21 -15.62
CA LYS A 75 -15.27 3.96 -15.74
C LYS A 75 -15.13 5.14 -16.70
N CYS A 76 -14.08 5.97 -16.55
CA CYS A 76 -13.84 7.10 -17.45
C CYS A 76 -13.62 6.65 -18.90
N LYS A 77 -12.86 5.57 -19.13
CA LYS A 77 -12.63 5.03 -20.48
C LYS A 77 -13.94 4.60 -21.16
N LYS A 78 -14.88 4.01 -20.41
CA LYS A 78 -16.20 3.62 -20.94
C LYS A 78 -17.07 4.84 -21.24
N ALA A 79 -17.04 5.87 -20.40
CA ALA A 79 -17.79 7.11 -20.61
C ALA A 79 -17.31 7.87 -21.84
N LEU A 80 -15.99 7.99 -22.03
CA LEU A 80 -15.41 8.62 -23.22
C LEU A 80 -15.81 7.91 -24.51
N LYS A 81 -15.77 6.58 -24.55
CA LYS A 81 -16.23 5.81 -25.72
C LYS A 81 -17.69 6.08 -26.09
N LYS A 82 -18.58 6.21 -25.09
CA LYS A 82 -20.00 6.53 -25.33
C LYS A 82 -20.19 7.96 -25.85
N ALA A 83 -19.47 8.92 -25.28
CA ALA A 83 -19.52 10.32 -25.73
C ALA A 83 -19.04 10.49 -27.18
N THR A 84 -17.95 9.81 -27.57
CA THR A 84 -17.44 9.87 -28.96
C THR A 84 -18.40 9.22 -29.97
N MET A 85 -19.12 8.16 -29.58
CA MET A 85 -20.15 7.55 -30.45
C MET A 85 -21.39 8.42 -30.60
N SER A 86 -21.82 9.12 -29.54
CA SER A 86 -22.97 10.02 -29.58
C SER A 86 -22.73 11.30 -30.38
N SER A 87 -21.48 11.74 -30.52
CA SER A 87 -21.11 12.91 -31.33
C SER A 87 -20.95 12.57 -32.83
N ARG A 88 -21.02 11.29 -33.20
CA ARG A 88 -20.77 10.80 -34.57
C ARG A 88 -22.05 10.41 -35.32
N ASN A 89 -23.19 10.39 -34.64
CA ASN A 89 -24.55 10.29 -35.20
C ASN A 89 -25.23 11.64 -35.13
#